data_AF-A0A963L1Y5-F1
#
_entry.id   AF-A0A963L1Y5-F1
#
_cell.length_a   1.000
_cell.length_b   1.000
_cell.length_c   1.000
_cell.angle_alpha   90.00
_cell.angle_beta   90.00
_cell.angle_gamma   90.00
#
_symmetry.space_group_name_H-M   'P 1'
#
loop_
_entity.id
_entity.type
_entity.pdbx_description
1 polymer ?
#
loop_
_entity_poly.entity_id
_entity_poly.type
_entity_poly.pdbx_seq_one_letter_code
_entity_poly.pdbx_strand_id
1 'polypeptide(L)'
;MYTQSFSVADGDAKASPKASTAPIRAEDAALQAHFDQVIDADGKVEPRDWMPEAYRKTLVRQISQHAHSEIVGMLPEGNWISRAPSLKRKAILIAKVQDEGGHGLYLYSAAETLGTSRDQMLDALHSGKAKYSSIFNYPTLNWADVGVIGWLVDGAAI
;
A
#
# COMPACT_ATOMS: atom_id res chain seq x y z
N MET A 1 -15.63 4.25 -0.62
CA MET A 1 -15.11 2.88 -0.81
C MET A 1 -13.74 3.02 -1.47
N TYR A 2 -12.66 2.67 -0.75
CA TYR A 2 -11.28 2.80 -1.23
C TYR A 2 -11.06 1.86 -2.42
N THR A 3 -11.37 2.31 -3.63
CA THR A 3 -11.06 1.56 -4.84
C THR A 3 -9.57 1.72 -5.12
N GLN A 4 -8.76 0.87 -4.51
CA GLN A 4 -7.53 0.46 -5.20
C GLN A 4 -7.97 0.03 -6.61
N SER A 5 -7.52 0.71 -7.65
CA SER A 5 -7.96 0.42 -9.00
C SER A 5 -7.53 -1.00 -9.37
N PHE A 6 -8.47 -1.94 -9.29
CA PHE A 6 -8.31 -3.31 -9.79
C PHE A 6 -8.22 -3.35 -11.32
N SER A 7 -8.44 -2.22 -12.00
CA SER A 7 -8.25 -2.10 -13.44
C SER A 7 -6.77 -1.96 -13.78
N VAL A 8 -6.13 -3.09 -14.06
CA VAL A 8 -5.11 -3.14 -15.09
C VAL A 8 -5.87 -3.33 -16.40
N ALA A 9 -5.68 -2.44 -17.37
CA ALA A 9 -5.96 -2.81 -18.76
C ALA A 9 -4.88 -3.82 -19.15
N ASP A 10 -5.29 -5.02 -19.56
CA ASP A 10 -4.42 -6.07 -20.08
C ASP A 10 -3.73 -5.61 -21.37
N GLY A 11 -2.73 -4.74 -21.24
CA GLY A 11 -1.80 -4.40 -22.31
C GLY A 11 -0.73 -5.48 -22.38
N ASP A 12 -0.85 -6.37 -23.37
CA ASP A 12 0.12 -7.39 -23.76
C ASP A 12 0.81 -8.12 -22.59
N ALA A 13 0.00 -8.65 -21.67
CA ALA A 13 0.46 -9.63 -20.70
C ALA A 13 0.92 -10.88 -21.45
N LYS A 14 2.23 -10.98 -21.71
CA LYS A 14 2.88 -12.26 -22.00
C LYS A 14 2.38 -13.26 -20.98
N ALA A 15 1.79 -14.34 -21.47
CA ALA A 15 1.11 -15.41 -20.75
C ALA A 15 1.57 -15.54 -19.30
N SER A 16 0.62 -15.41 -18.37
CA SER A 16 0.80 -15.80 -16.97
C SER A 16 1.49 -17.17 -16.93
N PRO A 17 2.54 -17.36 -16.11
CA PRO A 17 3.13 -18.68 -15.98
C PRO A 17 2.03 -19.64 -15.52
N LYS A 18 1.75 -20.65 -16.34
CA LYS A 18 0.84 -21.74 -15.99
C LYS A 18 1.21 -22.23 -14.60
N ALA A 19 0.20 -22.35 -13.72
CA ALA A 19 0.39 -22.96 -12.41
C ALA A 19 1.19 -24.25 -12.59
N SER A 20 2.30 -24.34 -11.86
CA SER A 20 3.16 -25.52 -11.85
C SER A 20 2.31 -26.74 -11.57
N THR A 21 2.23 -27.68 -12.52
CA THR A 21 1.56 -28.98 -12.37
C THR A 21 2.42 -29.99 -11.61
N ALA A 22 3.45 -29.53 -10.88
CA ALA A 22 4.25 -30.40 -10.04
C ALA A 22 3.39 -30.92 -8.88
N PRO A 23 3.50 -32.20 -8.51
CA PRO A 23 2.77 -32.74 -7.37
C PRO A 23 3.18 -31.96 -6.11
N ILE A 24 2.19 -31.47 -5.37
CA ILE A 24 2.38 -30.85 -4.06
C ILE A 24 3.06 -31.89 -3.17
N ARG A 25 4.25 -31.59 -2.61
CA ARG A 25 4.93 -32.52 -1.71
C ARG A 25 4.05 -32.68 -0.46
N ALA A 26 4.03 -33.86 0.15
CA ALA A 26 3.25 -34.08 1.37
C ALA A 26 3.60 -33.08 2.49
N GLU A 27 4.86 -32.63 2.54
CA GLU A 27 5.36 -31.57 3.41
C GLU A 27 4.66 -30.21 3.16
N ASP A 28 4.43 -29.84 1.89
CA ASP A 28 3.75 -28.60 1.51
C ASP A 28 2.27 -28.63 1.91
N ALA A 29 1.62 -29.80 1.82
CA ALA A 29 0.22 -29.97 2.23
C ALA A 29 0.03 -29.84 3.75
N ALA A 30 0.97 -30.34 4.55
CA ALA A 30 0.94 -30.19 6.00
C ALA A 30 1.14 -28.74 6.46
N LEU A 31 2.07 -28.03 5.81
CA LEU A 31 2.31 -26.60 6.05
C LEU A 31 1.08 -25.76 5.68
N GLN A 32 0.44 -26.05 4.54
CA GLN A 32 -0.81 -25.41 4.14
C GLN A 32 -1.92 -25.60 5.17
N ALA A 33 -2.14 -26.85 5.62
CA ALA A 33 -3.17 -27.14 6.62
C ALA A 33 -2.93 -26.41 7.95
N HIS A 34 -1.66 -26.27 8.37
CA HIS A 34 -1.33 -25.49 9.56
C HIS A 34 -1.61 -24.00 9.38
N PHE A 35 -1.23 -23.42 8.24
CA PHE A 35 -1.56 -22.03 7.91
C PHE A 35 -3.08 -21.79 7.93
N ASP A 36 -3.86 -22.67 7.30
CA ASP A 36 -5.32 -22.55 7.26
C ASP A 36 -5.93 -22.58 8.68
N GLN A 37 -5.43 -23.47 9.55
CA GLN A 37 -5.86 -23.53 10.96
C GLN A 37 -5.54 -22.24 11.74
N VAL A 38 -4.38 -21.63 11.48
CA VAL A 38 -4.03 -20.34 12.10
C VAL A 38 -5.02 -19.26 11.65
N ILE A 39 -5.35 -19.19 10.36
CA ILE A 39 -6.31 -18.22 9.83
C ILE A 39 -7.73 -18.46 10.35
N ASP A 40 -8.21 -19.70 10.35
CA ASP A 40 -9.55 -20.06 10.83
C ASP A 40 -9.74 -19.78 12.32
N ALA A 41 -8.65 -19.78 13.10
CA ALA A 41 -8.63 -19.43 14.51
C ALA A 41 -8.43 -17.92 14.78
N ASP A 42 -8.48 -17.06 13.75
CA ASP A 42 -8.16 -15.63 13.82
C ASP A 42 -6.77 -15.35 14.42
N GLY A 43 -5.83 -16.26 14.14
CA GLY A 43 -4.44 -16.19 14.55
C GLY A 43 -3.64 -15.21 13.69
N LYS A 44 -2.50 -14.77 14.21
CA LYS A 44 -1.56 -13.88 13.51
C LYS A 44 -0.51 -14.71 12.77
N VAL A 45 -0.21 -14.30 11.54
CA VAL A 45 0.91 -14.82 10.76
C VAL A 45 2.08 -13.84 10.91
N GLU A 46 3.17 -14.31 11.51
CA GLU A 46 4.37 -13.53 11.77
C GLU A 46 5.42 -13.71 10.66
N PRO A 47 6.42 -12.81 10.53
CA PRO A 47 7.35 -12.84 9.41
C PRO A 47 8.16 -14.14 9.22
N ARG A 48 8.40 -14.87 10.32
CA ARG A 48 9.17 -16.13 10.32
C ARG A 48 8.30 -17.35 10.04
N ASP A 49 6.98 -17.20 10.07
CA ASP A 49 6.07 -18.29 9.85
C ASP A 49 6.09 -18.69 8.37
N TRP A 50 5.88 -19.97 8.13
CA TRP A 50 5.58 -20.42 6.78
C TRP A 50 4.24 -19.82 6.36
N MET A 51 4.17 -19.35 5.12
CA MET A 51 2.94 -18.86 4.51
C MET A 51 2.97 -19.18 3.01
N PRO A 52 1.81 -19.35 2.35
CA PRO A 52 1.76 -19.58 0.92
C PRO A 52 2.44 -18.45 0.14
N GLU A 53 3.17 -18.79 -0.92
CA GLU A 53 3.91 -17.80 -1.71
C GLU A 53 2.97 -16.75 -2.36
N ALA A 54 1.77 -17.18 -2.78
CA ALA A 54 0.76 -16.27 -3.31
C ALA A 54 0.23 -15.30 -2.24
N TYR A 55 0.13 -15.75 -0.98
CA TYR A 55 -0.25 -14.91 0.16
C TYR A 55 0.82 -13.85 0.42
N ARG A 56 2.09 -14.26 0.53
CA ARG A 56 3.25 -13.37 0.69
C ARG A 56 3.31 -12.31 -0.41
N LYS A 57 3.23 -12.72 -1.68
CA LYS A 57 3.24 -11.80 -2.83
C LYS A 57 2.08 -10.80 -2.80
N THR A 58 0.89 -11.25 -2.39
CA THR A 58 -0.28 -10.37 -2.30
C THR A 58 -0.13 -9.35 -1.19
N LEU A 59 0.39 -9.74 -0.02
CA LEU A 59 0.70 -8.82 1.07
C LEU A 59 1.78 -7.82 0.68
N VAL A 60 2.88 -8.27 0.06
CA VAL A 60 3.92 -7.36 -0.47
C VAL A 60 3.29 -6.35 -1.41
N ARG A 61 2.45 -6.79 -2.36
CA ARG A 61 1.76 -5.89 -3.29
C ARG A 61 0.86 -4.90 -2.54
N GLN A 62 0.05 -5.33 -1.59
CA GLN A 62 -0.89 -4.45 -0.90
C GLN A 62 -0.19 -3.46 0.04
N ILE A 63 0.73 -3.94 0.90
CA ILE A 63 1.42 -3.12 1.89
C ILE A 63 2.35 -2.11 1.21
N SER A 64 3.08 -2.52 0.16
CA SER A 64 3.94 -1.58 -0.60
C SER A 64 3.12 -0.49 -1.28
N GLN A 65 2.00 -0.84 -1.92
CA GLN A 65 1.13 0.14 -2.58
C GLN A 65 0.40 1.02 -1.55
N HIS A 66 0.16 0.53 -0.34
CA HIS A 66 -0.30 1.34 0.79
C HIS A 66 0.79 2.34 1.18
N ALA A 67 2.04 1.91 1.36
CA ALA A 67 3.17 2.79 1.65
C ALA A 67 3.37 3.85 0.55
N HIS A 68 3.25 3.46 -0.73
CA HIS A 68 3.30 4.39 -1.86
C HIS A 68 2.18 5.43 -1.79
N SER A 69 0.99 5.03 -1.33
CA SER A 69 -0.15 5.93 -1.18
C SER A 69 0.10 6.98 -0.11
N GLU A 70 0.69 6.62 1.02
CA GLU A 70 1.11 7.60 2.05
C GLU A 70 2.08 8.63 1.45
N ILE A 71 3.14 8.19 0.76
CA ILE A 71 4.17 9.08 0.21
C ILE A 71 3.62 9.99 -0.89
N VAL A 72 2.81 9.44 -1.80
CA VAL A 72 2.25 10.21 -2.92
C VAL A 72 1.13 11.15 -2.44
N GLY A 73 0.41 10.78 -1.37
CA GLY A 73 -0.63 11.61 -0.75
C GLY A 73 -0.13 12.92 -0.17
N MET A 74 1.13 12.95 0.27
CA MET A 74 1.79 14.17 0.74
C MET A 74 1.89 15.26 -0.35
N LEU A 75 1.86 14.91 -1.65
CA LEU A 75 2.05 15.85 -2.76
C LEU A 75 0.89 16.85 -2.92
N PRO A 76 -0.38 16.42 -3.10
CA PRO A 76 -1.51 17.34 -3.24
C PRO A 76 -1.73 18.24 -2.01
N GLU A 77 -1.47 17.75 -0.80
CA GLU A 77 -1.56 18.53 0.43
C GLU A 77 -0.34 19.43 0.65
N GLY A 78 0.85 18.91 0.39
CA GLY A 78 2.12 19.65 0.44
C GLY A 78 2.12 20.90 -0.45
N ASN A 79 1.41 20.83 -1.59
CA ASN A 79 1.17 21.95 -2.50
C ASN A 79 0.61 23.19 -1.77
N TRP A 80 -0.15 23.01 -0.68
CA TRP A 80 -0.81 24.10 0.06
C TRP A 80 -0.10 24.54 1.34
N ILE A 81 0.99 23.88 1.76
CA ILE A 81 1.72 24.22 3.00
C ILE A 81 2.15 25.70 3.00
N SER A 82 2.72 26.22 1.92
CA SER A 82 3.16 27.62 1.85
C SER A 82 2.00 28.62 1.79
N ARG A 83 0.82 28.19 1.32
CA ARG A 83 -0.36 29.02 0.98
C ARG A 83 -1.54 28.88 1.95
N ALA A 84 -1.38 28.12 3.04
CA ALA A 84 -2.42 27.95 4.04
C ALA A 84 -2.89 29.32 4.60
N PRO A 85 -4.22 29.54 4.79
CA PRO A 85 -4.80 30.86 5.04
C PRO A 85 -4.56 31.39 6.46
N SER A 86 -3.98 30.58 7.35
CA SER A 86 -3.58 31.00 8.69
C SER A 86 -2.43 30.14 9.20
N LEU A 87 -1.64 30.67 10.15
CA LEU A 87 -0.56 29.91 10.79
C LEU A 87 -1.08 28.67 11.53
N LYS A 88 -2.27 28.76 12.14
CA LYS A 88 -2.92 27.60 12.79
C LYS A 88 -3.16 26.46 11.79
N ARG A 89 -3.74 26.77 10.63
CA ARG A 89 -3.99 25.76 9.59
C ARG A 89 -2.70 25.26 8.95
N LYS A 90 -1.71 26.12 8.76
CA LYS A 90 -0.37 25.75 8.29
C LYS A 90 0.29 24.73 9.23
N ALA A 91 0.27 24.97 10.53
CA ALA A 91 0.87 24.08 11.53
C ALA A 91 0.18 22.70 11.53
N ILE A 92 -1.16 22.67 11.48
CA ILE A 92 -1.92 21.41 11.41
C ILE A 92 -1.58 20.62 10.14
N LEU A 93 -1.54 21.29 8.99
CA LEU A 93 -1.23 20.63 7.71
C LEU A 93 0.20 20.07 7.68
N ILE A 94 1.18 20.82 8.21
CA ILE A 94 2.56 20.32 8.33
C ILE A 94 2.62 19.07 9.21
N ALA A 95 1.93 19.08 10.35
CA ALA A 95 1.88 17.92 11.24
C ALA A 95 1.26 16.70 10.54
N LYS A 96 0.14 16.89 9.82
CA LYS A 96 -0.50 15.82 9.03
C LYS A 96 0.44 15.22 7.99
N VAL A 97 1.04 16.07 7.15
CA VAL A 97 1.96 15.62 6.09
C VAL A 97 3.22 14.96 6.69
N GLN A 98 3.68 15.42 7.85
CA GLN A 98 4.76 14.75 8.58
C GLN A 98 4.36 13.35 9.06
N ASP A 99 3.15 13.20 9.60
CA ASP A 99 2.62 11.91 10.05
C ASP A 99 2.48 10.91 8.89
N GLU A 100 2.01 11.34 7.70
CA GLU A 100 1.98 10.50 6.49
C GLU A 100 3.36 9.99 6.10
N GLY A 101 4.39 10.84 6.20
CA GLY A 101 5.78 10.41 6.02
C GLY A 101 6.18 9.31 7.00
N GLY A 102 5.74 9.41 8.27
CA GLY A 102 5.91 8.37 9.28
C GLY A 102 5.15 7.08 8.99
N HIS A 103 3.88 7.18 8.57
CA HIS A 103 3.05 6.03 8.19
C HIS A 103 3.67 5.26 7.02
N GLY A 104 4.15 5.99 6.01
CA GLY A 104 4.87 5.40 4.88
C GLY A 104 6.09 4.61 5.34
N LEU A 105 6.87 5.12 6.29
CA LEU A 105 8.01 4.40 6.87
C LEU A 105 7.58 3.11 7.58
N TYR A 106 6.53 3.15 8.40
CA TYR A 106 6.02 1.94 9.07
C TYR A 106 5.57 0.86 8.07
N LEU A 107 4.85 1.26 7.02
CA LEU A 107 4.36 0.34 6.00
C LEU A 107 5.50 -0.25 5.16
N TYR A 108 6.51 0.56 4.80
CA TYR A 108 7.70 0.02 4.15
C TYR A 108 8.42 -0.99 5.05
N SER A 109 8.64 -0.67 6.32
CA SER A 109 9.25 -1.62 7.26
C SER A 109 8.45 -2.91 7.42
N ALA A 110 7.11 -2.83 7.42
CA ALA A 110 6.25 -4.02 7.44
C ALA A 110 6.36 -4.86 6.16
N ALA A 111 6.43 -4.23 4.99
CA ALA A 111 6.62 -4.95 3.73
C ALA A 111 8.02 -5.59 3.65
N GLU A 112 9.05 -4.96 4.23
CA GLU A 112 10.41 -5.52 4.26
C GLU A 112 10.51 -6.84 5.01
N THR A 113 9.66 -7.06 6.02
CA THR A 113 9.60 -8.35 6.74
C THR A 113 9.12 -9.50 5.85
N LEU A 114 8.58 -9.22 4.66
CA LEU A 114 8.11 -10.21 3.70
C LEU A 114 9.14 -10.53 2.61
N GLY A 115 10.36 -9.97 2.66
CA GLY A 115 11.48 -10.38 1.81
C GLY A 115 11.72 -9.51 0.57
N THR A 116 11.19 -8.28 0.54
CA THR A 116 11.53 -7.25 -0.46
C THR A 116 12.23 -6.07 0.21
N SER A 117 13.08 -5.31 -0.48
CA SER A 117 13.65 -4.08 0.08
C SER A 117 12.81 -2.85 -0.27
N ARG A 118 12.91 -1.79 0.55
CA ARG A 118 12.32 -0.49 0.21
C ARG A 118 12.76 0.04 -1.15
N ASP A 119 14.03 -0.12 -1.51
CA ASP A 119 14.54 0.35 -2.81
C ASP A 119 13.83 -0.36 -3.98
N GLN A 120 13.64 -1.67 -3.89
CA GLN A 120 12.88 -2.44 -4.91
C GLN A 120 11.43 -1.94 -5.02
N MET A 121 10.80 -1.64 -3.88
CA MET A 121 9.44 -1.10 -3.85
C MET A 121 9.38 0.30 -4.48
N LEU A 122 10.34 1.18 -4.17
CA LEU A 122 10.43 2.53 -4.76
C LEU A 122 10.70 2.47 -6.27
N ASP A 123 11.59 1.59 -6.72
CA ASP A 123 11.85 1.38 -8.14
C ASP A 123 10.60 0.89 -8.88
N ALA A 124 9.82 -0.01 -8.25
CA ALA A 124 8.55 -0.48 -8.80
C ALA A 124 7.52 0.67 -8.92
N LEU A 125 7.46 1.57 -7.94
CA LEU A 125 6.64 2.77 -7.99
C LEU A 125 7.07 3.71 -9.12
N HIS A 126 8.35 4.09 -9.17
CA HIS A 126 8.87 5.04 -10.15
C HIS A 126 8.82 4.52 -11.59
N SER A 127 8.96 3.20 -11.79
CA SER A 127 8.79 2.56 -13.10
C SER A 127 7.33 2.31 -13.49
N GLY A 128 6.37 2.63 -12.62
CA GLY A 128 4.93 2.42 -12.86
C GLY A 128 4.47 0.96 -12.76
N LYS A 129 5.32 0.04 -12.29
CA LYS A 129 4.97 -1.37 -12.06
C LYS A 129 4.11 -1.57 -10.82
N ALA A 130 4.29 -0.70 -9.81
CA ALA A 130 3.46 -0.65 -8.61
C ALA A 130 2.57 0.59 -8.65
N LYS A 131 1.37 0.47 -8.06
CA LYS A 131 0.39 1.55 -8.00
C LYS A 131 0.45 2.30 -6.67
N TYR A 132 -0.31 3.38 -6.59
CA TYR A 132 -0.71 4.09 -5.38
C TYR A 132 -2.20 4.44 -5.51
N SER A 133 -2.80 4.97 -4.44
CA SER A 133 -4.22 5.32 -4.44
C SER A 133 -4.56 6.32 -5.55
N SER A 134 -5.58 6.00 -6.34
CA SER A 134 -5.95 6.81 -7.51
C SER A 134 -6.35 8.25 -7.16
N ILE A 135 -6.82 8.49 -5.92
CA ILE A 135 -7.27 9.81 -5.45
C ILE A 135 -6.17 10.87 -5.50
N PHE A 136 -4.90 10.49 -5.42
CA PHE A 136 -3.78 11.43 -5.44
C PHE A 136 -3.38 11.90 -6.85
N ASN A 137 -4.11 11.47 -7.89
CA ASN A 137 -4.00 12.01 -9.25
C ASN A 137 -4.86 13.26 -9.47
N TYR A 138 -5.67 13.68 -8.50
CA TYR A 138 -6.55 14.84 -8.60
C TYR A 138 -5.88 16.10 -8.04
N PRO A 139 -5.98 17.26 -8.70
CA PRO A 139 -5.31 18.48 -8.27
C PRO A 139 -6.03 19.16 -7.09
N THR A 140 -5.27 19.86 -6.24
CA THR A 140 -5.78 20.77 -5.20
C THR A 140 -5.77 22.22 -5.71
N LEU A 141 -6.90 22.64 -6.30
CA LEU A 141 -7.07 23.92 -6.99
C LEU A 141 -7.34 25.10 -6.04
N ASN A 142 -7.95 24.84 -4.88
CA ASN A 142 -8.24 25.86 -3.87
C ASN A 142 -8.08 25.30 -2.44
N TRP A 143 -8.07 26.18 -1.42
CA TRP A 143 -7.84 25.75 -0.03
C TRP A 143 -8.91 24.79 0.51
N ALA A 144 -10.16 24.86 0.02
CA ALA A 144 -11.21 23.95 0.47
C ALA A 144 -10.87 22.50 0.14
N ASP A 145 -10.10 22.24 -0.92
CA ASP A 145 -9.72 20.90 -1.35
C ASP A 145 -8.86 20.20 -0.26
N VAL A 146 -8.00 20.94 0.45
CA VAL A 146 -7.23 20.40 1.59
C VAL A 146 -8.16 19.96 2.72
N GLY A 147 -9.19 20.76 3.01
CA GLY A 147 -10.20 20.40 4.01
C GLY A 147 -11.04 19.20 3.61
N VAL A 148 -11.34 19.06 2.32
CA VAL A 148 -12.06 17.91 1.76
C VAL A 148 -11.19 16.66 1.76
N ILE A 149 -9.89 16.76 1.47
CA ILE A 149 -8.96 15.63 1.60
C ILE A 149 -8.94 15.15 3.05
N GLY A 150 -8.63 16.04 4.00
CA GLY A 150 -8.56 15.70 5.42
C GLY A 150 -9.85 15.20 6.06
N TRP A 151 -10.99 15.34 5.37
CA TRP A 151 -12.28 14.83 5.85
C TRP A 151 -12.79 13.62 5.06
N LEU A 152 -12.97 13.76 3.74
CA LEU A 152 -13.59 12.73 2.90
C LEU A 152 -12.58 11.71 2.39
N VAL A 153 -11.37 12.13 2.04
CA VAL A 153 -10.34 11.20 1.53
C VAL A 153 -9.78 10.39 2.68
N ASP A 154 -9.35 11.07 3.75
CA ASP A 154 -8.87 10.42 4.97
C ASP A 154 -9.98 9.58 5.63
N GLY A 155 -11.21 10.10 5.70
CA GLY A 155 -12.35 9.37 6.25
C GLY A 155 -12.75 8.13 5.44
N ALA A 156 -12.33 8.02 4.18
CA ALA A 156 -12.50 6.81 3.38
C ALA A 156 -11.32 5.82 3.50
N ALA A 157 -10.19 6.26 4.05
CA ALA A 157 -9.01 5.45 4.31
C ALA A 157 -9.02 4.81 5.71
N ILE A 158 -9.67 5.47 6.68
CA ILE A 158 -9.95 4.98 8.05
C ILE A 158 -11.08 3.94 8.01
#